data_AF-A0A7S3X8J8-F1
#
_entry.id   AF-A0A7S3X8J8-F1
#
_cell.length_a   1.000
_cell.length_b   1.000
_cell.length_c   1.000
_cell.angle_alpha   90.00
_cell.angle_beta   90.00
_cell.angle_gamma   90.00
#
_symmetry.space_group_name_H-M   'P 1'
#
loop_
_entity.id
_entity.type
_entity.pdbx_description
1 polymer ?
#
loop_
_entity_poly.entity_id
_entity_poly.type
_entity_poly.pdbx_seq_one_letter_code
_entity_poly.pdbx_strand_id
1 'polypeptide(L)'
;GEPVDRPMSMHLVGPDGTIQWASRDELKTLGYKAHEYIGKRIQDFHVSQSAIEDIFRRLMAGETLKDYEARMWHKDGSIVHVSINSSTYFDNEDNFVHTR
;
A
#
# COMPACT_ATOMS: atom_id res chain seq x y z
N GLY A 1 10.54 7.04 26.88
CA GLY A 1 9.08 7.11 26.64
C GLY A 1 8.80 6.17 25.51
N GLU A 2 8.00 5.14 25.76
CA GLU A 2 7.60 4.17 24.74
C GLU A 2 7.02 4.90 23.52
N PRO A 3 7.28 4.45 22.28
CA PRO A 3 6.65 5.04 21.12
C PRO A 3 5.14 4.83 21.26
N VAL A 4 4.39 5.93 21.22
CA VAL A 4 2.93 5.91 21.09
C VAL A 4 2.64 5.12 19.81
N ASP A 5 1.99 3.97 19.97
CA ASP A 5 1.47 3.14 18.89
C ASP A 5 0.54 4.02 18.04
N ARG A 6 1.11 4.66 17.01
CA ARG A 6 0.33 5.48 16.10
C ARG A 6 -0.45 4.50 15.24
N PRO A 7 -1.77 4.68 15.06
CA PRO A 7 -2.50 3.89 14.09
C PRO A 7 -1.80 4.01 12.73
N MET A 8 -1.11 2.95 12.32
CA MET A 8 -0.40 2.90 11.04
C MET A 8 -1.39 2.39 9.99
N SER A 9 -1.79 3.28 9.09
CA SER A 9 -2.36 2.91 7.80
C SER A 9 -1.41 1.93 7.12
N MET A 10 -1.86 0.69 6.96
CA MET A 10 -1.06 -0.38 6.38
C MET A 10 -1.94 -1.23 5.47
N HIS A 11 -1.35 -1.73 4.40
CA HIS A 11 -1.90 -2.79 3.59
C HIS A 11 -0.80 -3.72 3.11
N LEU A 12 -1.16 -4.96 2.78
CA LEU A 12 -0.27 -5.93 2.14
C LEU A 12 -0.75 -6.13 0.72
N VAL A 13 0.16 -5.98 -0.24
CA VAL A 13 -0.13 -6.17 -1.66
C VAL A 13 0.72 -7.29 -2.21
N GLY A 14 0.08 -8.23 -2.90
CA GLY A 14 0.74 -9.37 -3.52
C GLY A 14 1.53 -9.02 -4.78
N PRO A 15 2.27 -9.98 -5.34
CA PRO A 15 3.10 -9.80 -6.55
C PRO A 15 2.29 -9.43 -7.79
N ASP A 16 1.04 -9.86 -7.85
CA ASP A 16 0.16 -9.47 -8.93
C ASP A 16 -0.29 -8.02 -8.79
N GLY A 17 -0.28 -7.43 -7.59
CA GLY A 17 -0.82 -6.11 -7.28
C GLY A 17 -2.18 -6.13 -6.57
N THR A 18 -2.63 -7.30 -6.14
CA THR A 18 -3.88 -7.48 -5.38
C THR A 18 -3.66 -7.16 -3.90
N ILE A 19 -4.54 -6.35 -3.32
CA ILE A 19 -4.55 -6.04 -1.88
C ILE A 19 -5.03 -7.28 -1.11
N GLN A 20 -4.15 -7.91 -0.36
CA GLN A 20 -4.43 -9.13 0.41
C GLN A 20 -4.98 -8.81 1.81
N TRP A 21 -4.56 -7.69 2.39
CA TRP A 21 -4.97 -7.24 3.72
C TRP A 21 -4.86 -5.73 3.84
N ALA A 22 -5.70 -5.12 4.68
CA ALA A 22 -5.61 -3.71 5.03
C ALA A 22 -5.99 -3.51 6.51
N SER A 23 -5.32 -2.58 7.18
CA SER A 23 -5.63 -2.20 8.55
C SER A 23 -6.95 -1.43 8.62
N ARG A 24 -7.55 -1.37 9.82
CA ARG A 24 -8.78 -0.58 10.02
C ARG A 24 -8.55 0.91 9.78
N ASP A 25 -7.37 1.41 10.11
CA ASP A 25 -7.00 2.82 9.93
C ASP A 25 -6.79 3.18 8.47
N GLU A 26 -6.25 2.26 7.66
CA GLU A 26 -6.17 2.41 6.20
C GLU A 26 -7.56 2.55 5.59
N LEU A 27 -8.44 1.59 5.90
CA LEU A 27 -9.82 1.57 5.41
C LEU A 27 -10.59 2.84 5.84
N LYS A 28 -10.40 3.28 7.08
CA LYS A 28 -11.00 4.51 7.59
C LYS A 28 -10.44 5.76 6.92
N THR A 29 -9.13 5.81 6.69
CA THR A 29 -8.43 6.94 6.05
C THR A 29 -8.86 7.12 4.60
N LEU A 30 -9.06 6.02 3.87
CA LEU A 30 -9.48 6.04 2.46
C LEU A 30 -11.00 5.95 2.28
N GLY A 31 -11.76 5.73 3.37
CA GLY A 31 -13.23 5.71 3.37
C GLY A 31 -13.86 4.43 2.80
N TYR A 32 -13.09 3.38 2.56
CA TYR A 32 -13.57 2.13 1.98
C TYR A 32 -13.95 1.11 3.05
N LYS A 33 -14.94 0.27 2.74
CA LYS A 33 -15.18 -0.98 3.48
C LYS A 33 -14.20 -2.04 3.00
N ALA A 34 -13.92 -3.02 3.86
CA ALA A 34 -12.99 -4.11 3.54
C ALA A 34 -13.31 -4.81 2.20
N HIS A 35 -14.59 -5.12 1.91
CA HIS A 35 -14.99 -5.77 0.66
C HIS A 35 -14.90 -4.89 -0.60
N GLU A 36 -14.71 -3.59 -0.42
CA GLU A 36 -14.54 -2.62 -1.51
C GLU A 36 -13.05 -2.43 -1.84
N TYR A 37 -12.15 -2.80 -0.92
CA TYR A 37 -10.71 -2.54 -1.00
C TYR A 37 -9.88 -3.81 -1.10
N ILE A 38 -10.09 -4.77 -0.19
CA ILE A 38 -9.37 -6.04 -0.15
C ILE A 38 -9.84 -6.92 -1.32
N GLY A 39 -8.88 -7.54 -2.02
CA GLY A 39 -9.09 -8.32 -3.24
C GLY A 39 -9.16 -7.47 -4.51
N LYS A 40 -8.97 -6.15 -4.42
CA LYS A 40 -8.86 -5.25 -5.57
C LYS A 40 -7.40 -4.94 -5.89
N ARG A 41 -7.18 -4.31 -7.05
CA ARG A 41 -5.85 -3.92 -7.52
C ARG A 41 -5.47 -2.59 -6.87
N ILE A 42 -4.28 -2.49 -6.27
CA ILE A 42 -3.85 -1.25 -5.60
C ILE A 42 -3.74 -0.04 -6.56
N GLN A 43 -3.53 -0.31 -7.85
CA GLN A 43 -3.51 0.70 -8.91
C GLN A 43 -4.85 1.46 -9.04
N ASP A 44 -5.98 0.81 -8.74
CA ASP A 44 -7.32 1.41 -8.86
C ASP A 44 -7.52 2.53 -7.82
N PHE A 45 -6.72 2.52 -6.76
CA PHE A 45 -6.78 3.49 -5.66
C PHE A 45 -5.70 4.56 -5.76
N HIS A 46 -4.74 4.45 -6.68
CA HIS A 46 -3.73 5.48 -6.92
C HIS A 46 -4.23 6.51 -7.92
N VAL A 47 -4.01 7.79 -7.62
CA VAL A 47 -4.35 8.90 -8.54
C VAL A 47 -3.40 8.92 -9.73
N SER A 48 -2.12 8.60 -9.50
CA SER A 48 -1.07 8.66 -10.51
C SER A 48 -0.59 7.26 -10.86
N GLN A 49 -0.92 6.82 -12.08
CA GLN A 49 -0.56 5.47 -12.51
C GLN A 49 0.95 5.28 -12.63
N SER A 50 1.68 6.31 -13.04
CA SER A 50 3.15 6.32 -13.06
C SER A 50 3.77 6.17 -11.66
N ALA A 51 3.11 6.64 -10.60
CA ALA A 51 3.64 6.56 -9.25
C ALA A 51 3.57 5.12 -8.72
N ILE A 52 2.41 4.46 -8.89
CA ILE A 52 2.28 3.06 -8.50
C ILE A 52 3.17 2.13 -9.35
N GLU A 53 3.36 2.43 -10.62
CA GLU A 53 4.32 1.71 -11.49
C GLU A 53 5.76 1.86 -11.00
N ASP A 54 6.19 3.07 -10.61
CA ASP A 54 7.53 3.28 -10.05
C ASP A 54 7.70 2.58 -8.68
N ILE A 55 6.69 2.66 -7.82
CA ILE A 55 6.65 1.94 -6.53
C ILE A 55 6.89 0.44 -6.77
N PHE A 56 6.11 -0.20 -7.65
CA PHE A 56 6.29 -1.62 -7.94
C PHE A 56 7.65 -1.93 -8.55
N ARG A 57 8.10 -1.12 -9.52
CA ARG A 57 9.41 -1.32 -10.17
C ARG A 57 10.54 -1.35 -9.13
N ARG A 58 10.53 -0.42 -8.18
CA ARG A 58 11.55 -0.31 -7.13
C ARG A 58 11.46 -1.46 -6.13
N LEU A 59 10.24 -1.80 -5.70
CA LEU A 59 9.99 -2.93 -4.79
C LEU A 59 10.42 -4.27 -5.40
N MET A 60 10.14 -4.50 -6.68
CA MET A 60 10.57 -5.69 -7.43
C MET A 60 12.08 -5.74 -7.65
N ALA A 61 12.77 -4.59 -7.65
CA ALA A 61 14.23 -4.51 -7.67
C ALA A 61 14.86 -4.74 -6.28
N GLY A 62 14.07 -5.03 -5.25
CA GLY A 62 14.54 -5.23 -3.88
C GLY A 62 14.84 -3.93 -3.12
N GLU A 63 14.43 -2.77 -3.65
CA GLU A 63 14.58 -1.51 -2.94
C GLU A 63 13.61 -1.40 -1.76
N THR A 64 14.02 -0.67 -0.72
CA THR A 64 13.12 -0.20 0.33
C THR A 64 12.71 1.23 0.03
N LEU A 65 11.41 1.46 -0.08
CA LEU A 65 10.81 2.79 -0.16
C LEU A 65 10.75 3.40 1.23
N LYS A 66 11.22 4.64 1.34
CA LYS A 66 11.10 5.47 2.53
C LYS A 66 10.52 6.80 2.13
N ASP A 67 9.50 7.22 2.87
CA ASP A 67 8.78 8.48 2.69
C ASP A 67 8.42 8.79 1.21
N TYR A 68 7.99 7.77 0.46
CA TYR A 68 7.57 7.96 -0.92
C TYR A 68 6.22 8.68 -0.96
N GLU A 69 6.20 9.92 -1.44
CA GLU A 69 4.97 10.69 -1.55
C GLU A 69 4.09 10.17 -2.69
N ALA A 70 2.84 9.82 -2.36
CA ALA A 70 1.85 9.38 -3.31
C ALA A 70 0.49 10.02 -3.02
N ARG A 71 -0.42 9.86 -3.99
CA ARG A 71 -1.80 10.35 -3.90
C ARG A 71 -2.75 9.21 -4.19
N MET A 72 -3.75 9.05 -3.33
CA MET A 72 -4.75 8.00 -3.43
C MET A 72 -6.16 8.59 -3.47
N TRP A 73 -7.08 7.87 -4.08
CA TRP A 73 -8.50 8.22 -4.11
C TRP A 73 -9.17 7.83 -2.80
N HIS A 74 -9.71 8.81 -2.08
CA HIS A 74 -10.74 8.54 -1.08
C HIS A 74 -12.04 8.13 -1.79
N LYS A 75 -12.87 7.33 -1.11
CA LYS A 75 -14.13 6.82 -1.68
C LYS A 75 -15.11 7.91 -2.15
N ASP A 76 -15.07 9.09 -1.54
CA ASP A 76 -15.92 10.22 -1.94
C ASP A 76 -15.39 11.00 -3.17
N GLY A 77 -14.26 10.58 -3.75
CA GLY A 77 -13.62 11.22 -4.89
C GLY A 77 -12.60 12.30 -4.52
N SER A 78 -12.39 12.60 -3.24
CA SER A 78 -11.31 13.47 -2.80
C SER A 78 -9.94 12.77 -2.84
N ILE A 79 -8.86 13.56 -2.82
CA ILE A 79 -7.48 13.06 -2.85
C ILE A 79 -6.92 13.01 -1.44
N VAL A 80 -6.37 11.85 -1.06
CA VAL A 80 -5.57 11.67 0.16
C VAL A 80 -4.09 11.68 -0.22
N HIS A 81 -3.32 12.55 0.42
CA HIS A 81 -1.86 12.56 0.30
C HIS A 81 -1.28 11.60 1.33
N VAL A 82 -0.43 10.70 0.89
CA VAL A 82 0.17 9.66 1.72
C VAL A 82 1.68 9.64 1.55
N SER A 83 2.37 9.25 2.63
CA SER A 83 3.80 8.94 2.62
C SER A 83 3.97 7.45 2.82
N ILE A 84 4.52 6.76 1.82
CA ILE A 84 4.63 5.30 1.77
C ILE A 84 6.03 4.89 2.21
N ASN A 85 6.08 4.07 3.26
CA ASN A 85 7.24 3.30 3.65
C ASN A 85 6.94 1.83 3.33
N SER A 86 7.73 1.21 2.48
CA SER A 86 7.44 -0.15 2.03
C SER A 86 8.69 -0.90 1.58
N SER A 87 8.68 -2.20 1.81
CA SER A 87 9.66 -3.17 1.34
C SER A 87 8.94 -4.42 0.82
N THR A 88 9.67 -5.35 0.24
CA THR A 88 9.12 -6.65 -0.18
C THR A 88 9.49 -7.74 0.81
N TYR A 89 8.53 -8.62 1.09
CA TYR A 89 8.79 -9.89 1.76
C TYR A 89 8.90 -11.00 0.72
N PHE A 90 10.06 -11.66 0.72
CA PHE A 90 10.32 -12.86 -0.05
C PHE A 90 10.31 -14.08 0.89
N ASP A 91 9.79 -15.21 0.43
CA ASP A 91 9.89 -16.47 1.15
C ASP A 91 11.30 -17.08 1.05
N ASN A 92 11.49 -18.28 1.62
CA ASN A 92 12.78 -18.96 1.60
C ASN A 92 13.21 -19.46 0.21
N GLU A 93 12.33 -19.38 -0.79
CA GLU A 93 12.57 -19.77 -2.18
C GLU A 93 12.72 -18.54 -3.09
N ASP A 94 12.91 -17.34 -2.52
CA ASP A 94 13.02 -16.06 -3.21
C ASP A 94 11.75 -15.65 -3.99
N ASN A 95 10.57 -16.20 -3.65
CA ASN A 95 9.31 -15.77 -4.26
C ASN A 95 8.77 -14.53 -3.54
N PHE A 96 8.35 -13.52 -4.31
CA PHE A 96 7.69 -12.34 -3.76
C PHE A 96 6.29 -12.71 -3.24
N VAL A 97 6.08 -12.58 -1.92
CA VAL A 97 4.80 -12.93 -1.28
C VAL A 97 3.89 -11.72 -1.14
N HIS A 98 4.37 -10.65 -0.48
CA HIS A 98 3.64 -9.40 -0.31
C HIS A 98 4.55 -8.25 0.14
N THR A 99 4.07 -7.01 -0.02
CA THR A 99 4.72 -5.82 0.55
C THR A 99 4.73 -5.84 2.08
N ARG A 100 5.69 -5.15 2.71
CA ARG A 100 5.83 -4.99 4.17
C ARG A 100 6.07 -3.54 4.53
#